data_AF-A0A942MP79-F1
#
_entry.id   AF-A0A942MP79-F1
#
_cell.length_a   1.000
_cell.length_b   1.000
_cell.length_c   1.000
_cell.angle_alpha   90.00
_cell.angle_beta   90.00
_cell.angle_gamma   90.00
#
_symmetry.space_group_name_H-M   'P 1'
#
loop_
_entity.id
_entity.type
_entity.pdbx_description
1 polymer ?
#
loop_
_entity_poly.entity_id
_entity_poly.type
_entity_poly.pdbx_seq_one_letter_code
_entity_poly.pdbx_strand_id
1 'polypeptide(L)' 'MFEKNITQVEMANKLGIGISSLNRKLNGQNVWKLHEAQMISEIFNIPIEDLFYVNKVAKRHCKIKNQRKVI' A
#
# COMPACT_ATOMS: atom_id res chain seq x y z
N MET A 1 5.64 5.84 -0.73
CA MET A 1 7.09 5.87 -0.42
C MET A 1 7.87 6.65 -1.45
N PHE A 2 7.75 6.33 -2.74
CA PHE A 2 8.40 7.08 -3.82
C PHE A 2 8.02 8.57 -3.83
N GLU A 3 6.76 8.92 -3.58
CA GLU A 3 6.31 10.31 -3.60
C GLU A 3 6.72 11.17 -2.40
N LYS A 4 7.25 10.57 -1.32
CA LYS A 4 7.70 11.31 -0.12
C LYS A 4 9.20 11.13 0.18
N ASN A 5 9.97 10.49 -0.70
CA ASN A 5 11.40 10.16 -0.48
C ASN A 5 11.69 9.44 0.86
N ILE A 6 10.73 8.68 1.39
CA ILE A 6 10.92 7.90 2.62
C ILE A 6 11.32 6.49 2.22
N THR A 7 12.49 6.05 2.67
CA THR A 7 12.94 4.66 2.47
C THR A 7 12.15 3.69 3.35
N GLN A 8 12.10 2.42 2.95
CA GLN A 8 11.46 1.38 3.77
C GLN A 8 12.10 1.24 5.15
N VAL A 9 13.41 1.47 5.25
CA VAL A 9 14.17 1.43 6.50
C VAL A 9 13.74 2.57 7.43
N GLU A 10 13.63 3.79 6.91
CA GLU A 10 13.20 4.93 7.73
C GLU A 10 11.75 4.80 8.18
N MET A 11 10.87 4.26 7.34
CA MET A 11 9.49 3.99 7.73
C MET A 11 9.42 2.93 8.83
N ALA A 12 10.21 1.86 8.70
CA ALA A 12 10.30 0.82 9.72
C ALA A 12 10.77 1.40 11.07
N ASN A 13 11.80 2.26 11.03
CA ASN A 13 12.30 2.96 12.21
C ASN A 13 11.24 3.90 12.82
N LYS A 14 10.54 4.68 12.00
CA LYS A 14 9.46 5.58 12.46
C LYS A 14 8.29 4.84 13.10
N LEU A 15 7.97 3.65 12.60
CA LEU A 15 6.91 2.79 13.13
C LEU A 15 7.37 1.92 14.31
N GLY A 16 8.68 1.87 14.60
CA GLY A 16 9.24 0.98 15.62
C GLY A 16 9.10 -0.51 15.29
N ILE A 17 8.99 -0.87 14.00
CA ILE A 17 8.86 -2.26 13.55
C ILE A 17 10.07 -2.71 12.75
N GLY A 18 10.34 -4.02 12.73
CA GLY A 18 11.37 -4.58 11.86
C GLY A 18 11.02 -4.43 10.38
N ILE A 19 12.05 -4.23 9.53
CA ILE A 19 11.91 -4.11 8.06
C ILE A 19 11.18 -5.33 7.47
N SER A 20 11.48 -6.53 7.97
CA SER A 20 10.81 -7.77 7.54
C SER A 20 9.31 -7.77 7.87
N SER A 21 8.93 -7.25 9.04
CA SER A 21 7.54 -7.09 9.46
C SER A 21 6.82 -6.05 8.61
N LEU A 22 7.47 -4.93 8.31
CA LEU A 22 6.95 -3.92 7.39
C LEU A 22 6.69 -4.52 6.00
N ASN A 23 7.66 -5.27 5.46
CA ASN A 23 7.53 -5.93 4.16
C ASN A 23 6.37 -6.94 4.12
N ARG A 24 6.17 -7.73 5.17
CA ARG A 24 5.02 -8.64 5.26
C ARG A 24 3.69 -7.89 5.24
N LYS A 25 3.58 -6.75 5.95
CA LYS A 25 2.37 -5.92 5.99
C LYS A 25 2.08 -5.25 4.65
N LEU A 26 3.10 -4.69 3.99
CA LEU A 26 2.96 -4.10 2.66
C LEU A 26 2.51 -5.12 1.60
N ASN A 27 2.97 -6.36 1.72
CA ASN A 27 2.53 -7.47 0.87
C ASN A 27 1.16 -8.06 1.26
N GLY A 28 0.50 -7.50 2.28
CA GLY A 28 -0.81 -7.97 2.74
C GLY A 28 -0.80 -9.32 3.47
N GLN A 29 0.38 -9.80 3.88
CA GLN A 29 0.52 -11.06 4.62
C GLN A 29 0.21 -10.90 6.11
N ASN A 30 0.18 -9.66 6.62
CA ASN A 30 -0.16 -9.36 8.00
C ASN A 30 -0.95 -8.06 8.09
N VAL A 31 -1.88 -7.98 9.04
CA VAL A 31 -2.78 -6.84 9.23
C VAL A 31 -2.07 -5.73 10.01
N TRP A 32 -2.44 -4.48 9.75
CA TRP A 32 -2.00 -3.32 10.51
C TRP A 32 -2.73 -3.25 11.86
N LYS A 33 -1.99 -3.00 12.94
CA LYS A 33 -2.58 -2.69 14.24
C LYS A 33 -3.07 -1.24 14.22
N LEU A 34 -4.05 -0.93 15.07
CA LEU A 34 -4.62 0.42 15.14
C LEU A 34 -3.57 1.51 15.42
N HIS A 35 -2.65 1.25 16.35
CA HIS A 35 -1.56 2.20 16.66
C HIS A 35 -0.62 2.44 15.46
N GLU A 36 -0.33 1.41 14.68
CA GLU A 36 0.50 1.53 13.48
C GLU A 36 -0.24 2.34 12.40
N ALA A 37 -1.53 2.08 12.24
CA ALA A 37 -2.38 2.82 11.31
C ALA A 37 -2.49 4.31 11.70
N GLN A 38 -2.58 4.64 12.99
CA GLN A 38 -2.52 6.02 13.48
C GLN A 38 -1.20 6.70 13.12
N MET A 39 -0.06 6.04 13.39
CA MET A 39 1.25 6.59 13.03
C MET A 39 1.40 6.79 11.51
N ILE A 40 0.85 5.88 10.69
CA ILE A 40 0.86 6.01 9.24
C ILE A 40 -0.02 7.19 8.80
N SER A 41 -1.20 7.34 9.39
CA SER A 41 -2.10 8.47 9.16
C SER A 41 -1.39 9.81 9.44
N GLU A 42 -0.65 9.91 10.54
CA GLU A 42 0.15 11.09 10.88
C GLU A 42 1.32 11.33 9.90
N ILE A 43 2.09 10.29 9.56
CA ILE A 43 3.25 10.40 8.65
C ILE A 43 2.83 10.82 7.24
N PHE A 44 1.72 10.25 6.76
CA PHE A 44 1.23 10.52 5.41
C PHE A 44 0.24 11.68 5.34
N ASN A 45 -0.26 12.15 6.49
CA ASN A 45 -1.30 13.16 6.62
C ASN A 45 -2.57 12.75 5.85
N ILE A 46 -3.01 11.52 6.07
CA ILE A 46 -4.22 10.93 5.47
C ILE A 46 -5.17 10.49 6.56
N PRO A 47 -6.50 10.53 6.35
CA PRO A 47 -7.46 10.01 7.32
C PRO A 47 -7.22 8.51 7.55
N ILE A 48 -7.37 8.07 8.81
CA ILE A 48 -7.08 6.69 9.19
C ILE A 48 -8.02 5.70 8.49
N GLU A 49 -9.22 6.14 8.17
CA GLU A 49 -10.25 5.37 7.49
C GLU A 49 -9.78 4.92 6.10
N ASP A 50 -9.04 5.77 5.37
CA ASP A 50 -8.51 5.45 4.04
C ASP A 50 -7.49 4.30 4.08
N LEU A 51 -6.84 4.05 5.22
CA LEU A 51 -5.95 2.90 5.41
C LEU A 51 -6.73 1.57 5.52
N PHE A 52 -7.98 1.64 5.99
CA PHE A 52 -8.83 0.47 6.19
C PHE A 52 -9.81 0.22 5.04
N TYR A 53 -10.08 1.24 4.22
CA TYR A 53 -10.87 1.08 2.99
C TYR A 53 -10.08 0.33 1.92
N VAL A 54 -10.17 -1.00 1.97
CA VAL A 54 -9.73 -1.86 0.86
C VAL A 54 -10.72 -1.67 -0.29
N ASN A 55 -10.42 -0.72 -1.18
CA ASN A 55 -11.08 -0.66 -2.47
C ASN A 55 -10.67 -1.95 -3.21
N LYS A 56 -11.50 -3.00 -3.15
CA LYS A 56 -11.35 -4.21 -3.95
C LYS A 56 -11.62 -3.81 -5.41
N VAL A 57 -10.69 -3.08 -6.02
CA VAL A 57 -10.69 -2.89 -7.47
C VAL A 57 -10.39 -4.27 -8.03
N ALA A 58 -11.44 -4.97 -8.42
CA ALA A 58 -11.31 -6.22 -9.14
C ALA A 58 -10.31 -5.98 -10.28
N LYS A 59 -9.22 -6.76 -10.32
CA LYS A 59 -8.30 -6.76 -11.46
C LYS A 59 -9.10 -7.21 -12.68
N ARG A 60 -9.79 -6.30 -13.36
CA ARG A 60 -10.36 -6.55 -14.67
C ARG A 60 -9.16 -6.82 -15.57
N HIS A 61 -8.91 -8.10 -15.86
CA HIS A 61 -8.03 -8.48 -16.93
C HIS A 61 -8.74 -8.06 -18.23
N CYS A 62 -8.45 -6.85 -18.72
CA CYS A 62 -8.89 -6.46 -20.04
C CYS A 62 -8.12 -7.32 -21.05
N LYS A 63 -8.76 -8.35 -21.60
CA LYS A 63 -8.25 -9.02 -22.80
C LYS A 63 -8.33 -8.00 -23.93
N ILE A 64 -7.19 -7.42 -24.30
CA ILE A 64 -7.07 -6.58 -25.49
C ILE A 64 -7.39 -7.49 -26.69
N LYS A 65 -8.61 -7.41 -27.22
CA LYS A 65 -8.95 -8.04 -28.49
C LYS A 65 -8.31 -7.20 -29.59
N ASN A 66 -7.18 -7.66 -30.08
CA ASN A 66 -6.50 -7.06 -31.22
C ASN A 66 -7.37 -7.31 -32.47
N GLN A 67 -8.24 -6.36 -32.82
CA GLN A 67 -9.01 -6.41 -34.07
C GLN A 67 -8.06 -6.03 -35.20
N ARG A 68 -7.54 -7.03 -35.93
CA ARG A 68 -6.87 -6.79 -37.20
C ARG A 68 -7.90 -6.21 -38.18
N LYS A 69 -7.81 -4.91 -38.45
CA LYS A 69 -8.50 -4.28 -39.58
C LYS A 69 -7.77 -4.72 -40.85
N VAL A 70 -8.40 -5.60 -41.62
CA VAL A 70 -8.02 -5.89 -43.01
C VAL A 70 -8.57 -4.72 -43.84
N ILE A 71 -7.69 -4.02 -44.54
CA ILE A 71 -8.02 -3.10 -45.64
C ILE A 71 -7.64 -3.85 -46.92
#